data_AF-U5FC28-F1
#
_entry.id   AF-U5FC28-F1
#
_cell.length_a   1.000
_cell.length_b   1.000
_cell.length_c   1.000
_cell.angle_alpha   90.00
_cell.angle_beta   90.00
_cell.angle_gamma   90.00
#
_symmetry.space_group_name_H-M   'P 1'
#
loop_
_entity.id
_entity.type
_entity.pdbx_description
1 polymer ?
#
loop_
_entity_poly.entity_id
_entity_poly.type
_entity_poly.pdbx_seq_one_letter_code
_entity_poly.pdbx_strand_id
1 'polypeptide(L)'
;MKIFMILIAALFPFLHNTPYEVQISDCQKDQIIAESQGSKLNLSLFNIHLKNENAWKKTCSILMEADHVTMEIDPTTQINEKLSVYLFADGTLIQEELLSQGLAYILIRNPEYVYEEQMEKAETKTTQTMAKPTIEKKHKRYPFQGPIYLGICTLLWLGMLLYYGFHKKAKKSSLRHKNMIQ
;
A
#
# COMPACT_ATOMS: atom_id res chain seq x y z
N MET A 1 3.10 -24.75 -15.69
CA MET A 1 3.63 -23.37 -15.87
C MET A 1 2.57 -22.27 -15.85
N LYS A 2 1.37 -22.42 -16.44
CA LYS A 2 0.34 -21.34 -16.46
C LYS A 2 -0.26 -20.95 -15.09
N ILE A 3 -0.38 -21.90 -14.16
CA ILE A 3 -0.94 -21.64 -12.81
C ILE A 3 0.00 -20.79 -11.94
N PHE A 4 1.32 -20.94 -12.12
CA PHE A 4 2.32 -20.22 -11.34
C PHE A 4 2.33 -18.72 -11.66
N MET A 5 2.16 -18.34 -12.93
CA MET A 5 2.02 -16.93 -13.33
C MET A 5 0.74 -16.27 -12.78
N ILE A 6 -0.38 -17.01 -12.73
CA ILE A 6 -1.63 -16.50 -12.18
C ILE A 6 -1.51 -16.26 -10.67
N LEU A 7 -0.78 -17.12 -9.95
CA LEU A 7 -0.50 -16.96 -8.52
C LEU A 7 0.35 -15.72 -8.21
N ILE A 8 1.36 -15.42 -9.02
CA ILE A 8 2.20 -14.22 -8.85
C ILE A 8 1.39 -12.94 -9.12
N ALA A 9 0.56 -12.93 -10.17
CA ALA A 9 -0.31 -11.79 -10.46
C ALA A 9 -1.39 -11.57 -9.38
N ALA A 10 -1.88 -12.66 -8.76
CA ALA A 10 -2.84 -12.58 -7.66
C ALA A 10 -2.21 -12.10 -6.34
N LEU A 11 -0.91 -12.32 -6.13
CA LEU A 11 -0.14 -11.84 -4.97
C LEU A 11 0.33 -10.39 -5.11
N PHE A 12 0.42 -9.87 -6.34
CA PHE A 12 0.82 -8.48 -6.62
C PHE A 12 0.02 -7.40 -5.84
N PRO A 13 -1.32 -7.48 -5.71
CA PRO A 13 -2.07 -6.53 -4.88
C PRO A 13 -1.83 -6.70 -3.37
N PHE A 14 -1.33 -7.85 -2.91
CA PHE A 14 -0.95 -8.07 -1.51
C PHE A 14 0.43 -7.52 -1.16
N LEU A 15 1.29 -7.23 -2.15
CA LEU A 15 2.55 -6.54 -1.89
C LEU A 15 2.35 -5.05 -1.60
N HIS A 16 1.26 -4.46 -2.06
CA HIS A 16 0.98 -3.05 -1.86
C HIS A 16 0.23 -2.91 -0.53
N ASN A 17 0.61 -1.91 0.27
CA ASN A 17 -0.04 -1.57 1.54
C ASN A 17 0.25 -2.48 2.75
N THR A 18 1.34 -3.25 2.73
CA THR A 18 1.88 -3.93 3.93
C THR A 18 3.21 -3.31 4.34
N PRO A 19 3.44 -2.98 5.63
CA PRO A 19 4.72 -2.50 6.10
C PRO A 19 5.78 -3.60 5.98
N TYR A 20 6.96 -3.22 5.47
CA TYR A 20 8.13 -4.07 5.37
C TYR A 20 9.23 -3.56 6.28
N GLU A 21 9.82 -4.45 7.08
CA GLU A 21 10.98 -4.10 7.89
C GLU A 21 12.22 -3.94 7.01
N VAL A 22 12.98 -2.88 7.31
CA VAL A 22 14.18 -2.49 6.58
C VAL A 22 15.27 -2.05 7.56
N GLN A 23 16.52 -2.28 7.18
CA GLN A 23 17.66 -1.76 7.94
C GLN A 23 18.26 -0.56 7.21
N ILE A 24 18.40 0.57 7.89
CA ILE A 24 19.03 1.74 7.30
C ILE A 24 20.54 1.55 7.30
N SER A 25 21.11 1.41 6.11
CA SER A 25 22.54 1.16 5.90
C SER A 25 23.35 2.45 5.73
N ASP A 26 22.74 3.48 5.12
CA ASP A 26 23.33 4.80 4.94
C ASP A 26 22.22 5.85 4.84
N CYS A 27 22.46 7.03 5.41
CA CYS A 27 21.56 8.17 5.29
C CYS A 27 22.37 9.46 5.19
N GLN A 28 22.25 10.12 4.04
CA GLN A 28 22.93 11.36 3.70
C GLN A 28 21.96 12.33 3.03
N LYS A 29 22.45 13.54 2.72
CA LYS A 29 21.65 14.55 2.01
C LYS A 29 21.13 13.96 0.70
N ASP A 30 19.81 13.99 0.52
CA ASP A 30 19.09 13.47 -0.65
C ASP A 30 19.26 11.97 -0.91
N GLN A 31 19.77 11.19 0.05
CA GLN A 31 20.01 9.76 -0.13
C GLN A 31 19.70 8.97 1.15
N ILE A 32 18.80 8.01 1.04
CA ILE A 32 18.49 7.05 2.12
C ILE A 32 18.67 5.66 1.51
N ILE A 33 19.63 4.88 2.00
CA ILE A 33 19.89 3.52 1.53
C ILE A 33 19.43 2.55 2.61
N ALA A 34 18.45 1.74 2.25
CA ALA A 34 17.96 0.68 3.12
C ALA A 34 18.34 -0.70 2.56
N GLU A 35 18.56 -1.66 3.45
CA GLU A 35 18.74 -3.07 3.12
C GLU A 35 17.51 -3.86 3.52
N SER A 36 17.00 -4.66 2.59
CA SER A 36 15.91 -5.61 2.83
C SER A 36 16.16 -6.87 2.03
N GLN A 37 16.06 -8.04 2.68
CA GLN A 37 16.24 -9.35 2.06
C GLN A 37 17.53 -9.48 1.20
N GLY A 38 18.62 -8.83 1.63
CA GLY A 38 19.90 -8.84 0.92
C GLY A 38 19.99 -7.89 -0.29
N SER A 39 18.99 -7.05 -0.52
CA SER A 39 18.98 -6.03 -1.59
C SER A 39 19.09 -4.62 -1.01
N LYS A 40 19.89 -3.77 -1.65
CA LYS A 40 19.99 -2.33 -1.34
C LYS A 40 18.94 -1.55 -2.11
N LEU A 41 18.17 -0.74 -1.40
CA LEU A 41 17.08 0.07 -1.92
C LEU A 41 17.41 1.55 -1.70
N ASN A 42 17.33 2.35 -2.75
CA ASN A 42 17.43 3.81 -2.66
C ASN A 42 16.04 4.39 -2.41
N LEU A 43 15.82 4.97 -1.24
CA LEU A 43 14.53 5.41 -0.76
C LEU A 43 14.38 6.93 -0.82
N SER A 44 13.17 7.39 -1.11
CA SER A 44 12.71 8.79 -0.94
C SER A 44 11.47 8.83 -0.06
N LEU A 45 11.30 9.92 0.67
CA LEU A 45 10.06 10.17 1.41
C LEU A 45 8.96 10.52 0.42
N PHE A 46 7.90 9.71 0.38
CA PHE A 46 6.77 9.91 -0.51
C PHE A 46 6.03 11.21 -0.18
N ASN A 47 5.66 11.95 -1.23
CA ASN A 47 4.79 13.13 -1.22
C ASN A 47 5.18 14.30 -0.30
N ILE A 48 6.44 14.39 0.14
CA ILE A 48 6.92 15.54 0.90
C ILE A 48 8.26 16.07 0.36
N HIS A 49 8.52 17.34 0.64
CA HIS A 49 9.81 17.98 0.41
C HIS A 49 10.39 18.53 1.72
N LEU A 50 11.67 18.26 1.96
CA LEU A 50 12.39 18.74 3.14
C LEU A 50 12.90 20.15 2.89
N LYS A 51 12.64 21.10 3.81
CA LYS A 51 12.90 22.53 3.56
C LYS A 51 14.38 22.91 3.55
N ASN A 52 15.23 22.19 4.28
CA ASN A 52 16.63 22.56 4.46
C ASN A 52 17.49 21.36 4.91
N GLU A 53 18.79 21.58 5.03
CA GLU A 53 19.74 20.55 5.48
C GLU A 53 19.51 20.09 6.92
N ASN A 54 18.96 20.96 7.79
CA ASN A 54 18.63 20.56 9.16
C ASN A 54 17.49 19.53 9.18
N ALA A 55 16.51 19.66 8.29
CA ALA A 55 15.47 18.65 8.10
C ALA A 55 16.06 17.30 7.65
N TRP A 56 17.03 17.31 6.74
CA TRP A 56 17.77 16.11 6.34
C TRP A 56 18.54 15.47 7.49
N LYS A 57 19.32 16.27 8.25
CA LYS A 57 20.06 15.78 9.43
C LYS A 57 19.14 15.14 10.45
N LYS A 58 18.00 15.78 10.74
CA LYS A 58 17.01 15.23 11.67
C LYS A 58 16.38 13.94 11.16
N THR A 59 16.02 13.90 9.88
CA THR A 59 15.50 12.67 9.24
C THR A 59 16.49 11.52 9.40
N CYS A 60 17.77 11.75 9.09
CA CYS A 60 18.80 10.73 9.23
C CYS A 60 19.08 10.33 10.68
N SER A 61 19.07 11.27 11.63
CA SER A 61 19.18 10.97 13.07
C SER A 61 18.05 10.05 13.53
N ILE A 62 16.78 10.38 13.21
CA ILE A 62 15.62 9.52 13.53
C ILE A 62 15.79 8.12 12.93
N LEU A 63 16.19 8.02 11.65
CA LEU A 63 16.32 6.75 10.95
C LEU A 63 17.48 5.87 11.44
N MET A 64 18.59 6.48 11.86
CA MET A 64 19.78 5.76 12.33
C MET A 64 19.70 5.40 13.82
N GLU A 65 18.90 6.13 14.60
CA GLU A 65 18.72 5.90 16.05
C GLU A 65 17.54 4.96 16.37
N ALA A 66 16.63 4.71 15.40
CA ALA A 66 15.48 3.85 15.59
C ALA A 66 15.85 2.38 15.78
N ASP A 67 15.15 1.69 16.68
CA ASP A 67 15.31 0.24 16.88
C ASP A 67 14.70 -0.54 15.71
N HIS A 68 13.54 -0.06 15.22
CA HIS A 68 12.82 -0.66 14.10
C HIS A 68 12.45 0.38 13.05
N VAL A 69 12.86 0.12 11.81
CA VAL A 69 12.43 0.92 10.66
C VAL A 69 11.58 0.06 9.73
N THR A 70 10.39 0.57 9.41
CA THR A 70 9.51 -0.07 8.42
C THR A 70 9.18 0.91 7.31
N MET A 71 9.04 0.39 6.08
CA MET A 71 8.61 1.16 4.93
C MET A 71 7.28 0.65 4.38
N GLU A 72 6.46 1.56 3.86
CA GLU A 72 5.23 1.25 3.12
C GLU A 72 5.24 1.97 1.77
N ILE A 73 4.80 1.28 0.72
CA ILE A 73 4.68 1.84 -0.63
C ILE A 73 3.21 2.23 -0.85
N ASP A 74 2.96 3.50 -1.19
CA ASP A 74 1.62 3.94 -1.55
C ASP A 74 1.16 3.20 -2.82
N PRO A 75 -0.08 2.68 -2.89
CA PRO A 75 -0.58 1.96 -4.07
C PRO A 75 -0.52 2.76 -5.38
N THR A 76 -0.46 4.09 -5.30
CA THR A 76 -0.37 4.98 -6.45
C THR A 76 1.07 5.25 -6.92
N THR A 77 2.07 4.73 -6.21
CA THR A 77 3.49 4.97 -6.49
C THR A 77 3.93 4.28 -7.78
N GLN A 78 4.64 5.01 -8.63
CA GLN A 78 5.32 4.45 -9.80
C GLN A 78 6.71 3.93 -9.40
N ILE A 79 7.10 2.77 -9.93
CA ILE A 79 8.41 2.17 -9.66
C ILE A 79 9.47 2.95 -10.44
N ASN A 80 10.32 3.69 -9.70
CA ASN A 80 11.43 4.50 -10.24
C ASN A 80 12.76 4.07 -9.60
N GLU A 81 13.88 4.61 -10.07
CA GLU A 81 15.23 4.35 -9.53
C GLU A 81 15.33 4.66 -8.03
N LYS A 82 14.61 5.69 -7.58
CA LYS A 82 14.44 6.03 -6.16
C LYS A 82 13.02 5.68 -5.76
N LEU A 83 12.87 4.69 -4.88
CA LEU A 83 11.59 4.20 -4.44
C LEU A 83 10.98 5.20 -3.45
N SER A 84 9.85 5.80 -3.78
CA SER A 84 9.14 6.70 -2.87
C SER A 84 8.27 5.90 -1.89
N VAL A 85 8.50 6.11 -0.61
CA VAL A 85 7.89 5.32 0.47
C VAL A 85 7.46 6.19 1.64
N TYR A 86 6.48 5.70 2.41
CA TYR A 86 6.27 6.11 3.79
C TYR A 86 7.27 5.39 4.68
N LEU A 87 7.95 6.13 5.56
CA LEU A 87 8.91 5.56 6.51
C LEU A 87 8.38 5.72 7.92
N PHE A 88 8.51 4.64 8.68
CA PHE A 88 8.17 4.61 10.09
C PHE A 88 9.42 4.25 10.89
N ALA A 89 9.72 5.05 11.89
CA ALA A 89 10.73 4.76 12.91
C ALA A 89 9.99 4.44 14.22
N ASP A 90 10.20 3.24 14.75
CA ASP A 90 9.57 2.73 15.97
C ASP A 90 8.04 2.88 15.95
N GLY A 91 7.44 2.63 14.78
CA GLY A 91 6.00 2.74 14.55
C GLY A 91 5.48 4.16 14.29
N THR A 92 6.34 5.19 14.33
CA THR A 92 5.95 6.58 14.08
C THR A 92 6.24 7.01 12.65
N LEU A 93 5.24 7.56 11.95
CA LEU A 93 5.37 8.06 10.59
C LEU A 93 6.29 9.29 10.55
N ILE A 94 7.47 9.15 9.97
CA ILE A 94 8.51 10.19 9.94
C ILE A 94 8.02 11.43 9.18
N GLN A 95 7.29 11.24 8.08
CA GLN A 95 6.71 12.35 7.32
C GLN A 95 5.76 13.21 8.16
N GLU A 96 4.92 12.60 9.01
CA GLU A 96 4.02 13.35 9.90
C GLU A 96 4.83 14.21 10.88
N GLU A 97 5.85 13.63 11.52
CA GLU A 97 6.70 14.32 12.48
C GLU A 97 7.39 15.52 11.84
N LEU A 98 7.97 15.35 10.65
CA LEU A 98 8.64 16.41 9.91
C LEU A 98 7.68 17.54 9.49
N LEU A 99 6.45 17.21 9.09
CA LEU A 99 5.42 18.19 8.77
C LEU A 99 4.94 18.96 10.01
N SER A 100 4.75 18.26 11.13
CA SER A 100 4.32 18.84 12.40
C SER A 100 5.34 19.82 13.01
N GLN A 101 6.62 19.62 12.69
CA GLN A 101 7.70 20.53 13.08
C GLN A 101 7.97 21.62 12.05
N GLY A 102 7.25 21.62 10.92
CA GLY A 102 7.47 22.56 9.82
C GLY A 102 8.80 22.40 9.11
N LEU A 103 9.42 21.21 9.20
CA LEU A 103 10.68 20.86 8.52
C LEU A 103 10.45 20.34 7.09
N ALA A 104 9.21 19.99 6.77
CA ALA A 104 8.78 19.57 5.44
C ALA A 104 7.51 20.32 4.99
N TYR A 105 7.12 20.13 3.72
CA TYR A 105 5.80 20.49 3.19
C TYR A 105 5.30 19.41 2.21
N ILE A 106 3.99 19.33 2.03
CA ILE A 106 3.35 18.34 1.15
C ILE A 106 3.45 18.79 -0.31
N LEU A 107 3.84 17.86 -1.20
CA LEU A 107 4.04 18.14 -2.63
C LEU A 107 2.72 18.13 -3.41
N ILE A 108 1.89 17.10 -3.24
CA ILE A 108 0.65 16.88 -3.98
C ILE A 108 -0.47 16.59 -2.98
N ARG A 109 -1.57 17.32 -3.11
CA ARG A 109 -2.80 17.05 -2.34
C ARG A 109 -3.65 16.03 -3.07
N ASN A 110 -3.60 14.76 -2.64
CA ASN A 110 -4.43 13.72 -3.22
C ASN A 110 -5.17 12.92 -2.14
N PRO A 111 -6.51 12.98 -2.08
CA PRO A 111 -7.29 12.23 -1.08
C PRO A 111 -7.23 10.70 -1.27
N GLU A 112 -6.67 10.22 -2.39
CA GLU A 112 -6.45 8.78 -2.62
C GLU A 112 -5.16 8.26 -1.97
N TYR A 113 -4.24 9.12 -1.53
CA TYR A 113 -3.04 8.69 -0.82
C TYR A 113 -3.36 8.24 0.59
N VAL A 114 -2.69 7.16 1.02
CA VAL A 114 -3.02 6.43 2.26
C VAL A 114 -3.00 7.34 3.49
N TYR A 115 -1.97 8.20 3.60
CA TYR A 115 -1.74 9.05 4.77
C TYR A 115 -2.02 10.54 4.54
N GLU A 116 -2.70 10.92 3.45
CA GLU A 116 -2.94 12.35 3.11
C GLU A 116 -3.59 13.11 4.26
N GLU A 117 -4.68 12.58 4.83
CA GLU A 117 -5.45 13.26 5.87
C GLU A 117 -4.62 13.47 7.17
N GLN A 118 -3.73 12.52 7.49
CA GLN A 118 -2.84 12.60 8.65
C GLN A 118 -1.72 13.63 8.42
N MET A 119 -1.06 13.56 7.26
CA MET A 119 -0.01 14.50 6.88
C MET A 119 -0.53 15.95 6.75
N GLU A 120 -1.72 16.16 6.18
CA GLU A 120 -2.35 17.48 6.07
C GLU A 120 -2.63 18.08 7.46
N LYS A 121 -3.14 17.28 8.40
CA LYS A 121 -3.37 17.72 9.78
C LYS A 121 -2.06 18.12 10.44
N ALA A 122 -0.99 17.35 10.24
CA ALA A 122 0.33 17.66 10.81
C ALA A 122 0.90 18.97 10.27
N GLU A 123 0.86 19.21 8.96
CA GLU A 123 1.35 20.46 8.36
C GLU A 123 0.50 21.67 8.78
N THR A 124 -0.82 21.48 8.91
CA THR A 124 -1.74 22.56 9.30
C THR A 124 -1.52 22.99 10.75
N LYS A 125 -1.14 22.09 11.67
CA LYS A 125 -0.80 22.45 13.07
C LYS A 125 0.29 23.52 13.13
N THR A 126 1.28 23.43 12.26
CA THR A 126 2.38 24.40 12.16
C THR A 126 1.95 25.69 11.47
N THR A 127 0.93 25.63 10.61
CA THR A 127 0.49 26.72 9.73
C THR A 127 -0.71 27.51 10.29
N GLN A 128 -1.15 27.27 11.53
CA GLN A 128 -2.32 27.94 12.14
C GLN A 128 -2.21 29.47 12.31
N THR A 129 -1.11 30.09 11.91
CA THR A 129 -0.99 31.56 11.75
C THR A 129 -1.40 32.07 10.36
N MET A 130 -1.68 31.19 9.40
CA MET A 130 -2.19 31.55 8.07
C MET A 130 -3.66 31.13 7.93
N ALA A 131 -4.48 31.99 7.33
CA ALA A 131 -5.92 31.76 7.19
C ALA A 131 -6.21 30.44 6.46
N LYS A 132 -7.03 29.59 7.08
CA LYS A 132 -7.42 28.28 6.56
C LYS A 132 -8.31 28.46 5.32
N PRO A 133 -7.94 27.96 4.13
CA PRO A 133 -8.87 27.93 3.01
C PRO A 133 -10.03 26.97 3.36
N THR A 134 -11.25 27.36 3.01
CA THR A 134 -12.46 26.55 3.21
C THR A 134 -12.38 25.31 2.33
N ILE A 135 -12.02 24.16 2.91
CA ILE A 135 -12.05 22.87 2.23
C ILE A 135 -13.50 22.40 2.18
N GLU A 136 -14.09 22.40 0.98
CA GLU A 136 -15.35 21.70 0.73
C GLU A 136 -15.17 20.22 1.03
N LYS A 137 -15.92 19.71 2.01
CA LYS A 137 -16.00 18.27 2.30
C LYS A 137 -16.64 17.55 1.11
N LYS A 138 -15.84 17.16 0.11
CA LYS A 138 -16.28 16.18 -0.89
C LYS A 138 -16.53 14.87 -0.16
N HIS A 139 -17.79 14.42 -0.17
CA HIS A 139 -18.16 13.09 0.31
C HIS A 139 -17.28 12.04 -0.38
N LYS A 140 -16.49 11.31 0.42
CA LYS A 140 -15.64 10.19 -0.04
C LYS A 140 -16.54 9.18 -0.78
N ARG A 141 -16.47 9.16 -2.13
CA ARG A 141 -16.93 8.02 -2.92
C ARG A 141 -15.83 6.97 -2.82
N TYR A 142 -15.90 6.13 -1.80
CA TYR A 142 -15.21 4.86 -1.87
C TYR A 142 -15.71 4.13 -3.11
N PRO A 143 -14.86 3.80 -4.10
CA PRO A 143 -15.27 2.87 -5.14
C PRO A 143 -15.59 1.56 -4.42
N PHE A 144 -16.88 1.26 -4.27
CA PHE A 144 -17.42 0.06 -3.62
C PHE A 144 -17.16 -1.18 -4.49
N GLN A 145 -15.90 -1.38 -4.89
CA GLN A 145 -15.48 -2.42 -5.83
C GLN A 145 -15.17 -3.73 -5.09
N GLY A 146 -14.64 -3.66 -3.86
CA GLY A 146 -14.36 -4.85 -3.04
C GLY A 146 -15.55 -5.81 -2.90
N PRO A 147 -16.75 -5.33 -2.51
CA PRO A 147 -17.94 -6.17 -2.39
C PRO A 147 -18.44 -6.72 -3.74
N ILE A 148 -18.24 -5.97 -4.83
CA ILE A 148 -18.63 -6.39 -6.19
C ILE A 148 -17.76 -7.57 -6.65
N TYR A 149 -16.43 -7.47 -6.46
CA TYR A 149 -15.51 -8.56 -6.79
C TYR A 149 -15.78 -9.81 -5.95
N LEU A 150 -16.05 -9.63 -4.65
CA LEU A 150 -16.41 -10.73 -3.74
C LEU A 150 -17.71 -11.42 -4.20
N GLY A 151 -18.71 -10.63 -4.59
CA GLY A 151 -19.96 -11.13 -5.18
C GLY A 151 -19.74 -11.96 -6.45
N ILE A 152 -18.95 -11.45 -7.41
CA ILE A 152 -18.66 -12.18 -8.66
C ILE A 152 -17.91 -13.49 -8.38
N CYS A 153 -16.92 -13.48 -7.47
CA CYS A 153 -16.19 -14.69 -7.08
C CYS A 153 -17.11 -15.75 -6.45
N THR A 154 -18.04 -15.35 -5.57
CA THR A 154 -19.00 -16.29 -4.96
C THR A 154 -19.96 -16.91 -5.98
N LEU A 155 -20.42 -16.13 -6.96
CA LEU A 155 -21.30 -16.62 -8.04
C LEU A 155 -20.59 -17.64 -8.95
N LEU A 156 -19.33 -17.40 -9.29
CA LEU A 156 -18.52 -18.34 -10.08
C LEU A 156 -18.30 -19.68 -9.34
N TRP A 157 -18.06 -19.63 -8.03
CA TRP A 157 -17.91 -20.82 -7.20
C TRP A 157 -19.21 -21.63 -7.09
N LEU A 158 -20.35 -20.95 -6.86
CA LEU A 158 -21.67 -21.58 -6.85
C LEU A 158 -22.01 -22.23 -8.20
N GLY A 159 -21.71 -21.54 -9.31
CA GLY A 159 -21.90 -22.07 -10.66
C GLY A 159 -21.09 -23.33 -10.91
N MET A 160 -19.83 -23.38 -10.47
CA MET A 160 -18.97 -24.56 -10.62
C MET A 160 -19.48 -25.74 -9.77
N LEU A 161 -19.92 -25.50 -8.54
CA LEU A 161 -20.48 -26.54 -7.65
C LEU A 161 -21.78 -27.12 -8.23
N LEU A 162 -22.67 -26.26 -8.74
CA LEU A 162 -23.90 -26.69 -9.39
C LEU A 162 -23.60 -27.49 -10.66
N TYR A 163 -22.73 -26.99 -11.53
CA TYR A 163 -22.32 -27.71 -12.75
C TYR A 163 -21.79 -29.10 -12.43
N TYR A 164 -20.88 -29.22 -11.46
CA TYR A 164 -20.31 -30.51 -11.07
C TYR A 164 -21.35 -31.45 -10.44
N GLY A 165 -22.28 -30.91 -9.64
CA GLY A 165 -23.40 -31.65 -9.05
C GLY A 165 -24.37 -32.21 -10.09
N PHE A 166 -24.77 -31.39 -11.07
CA PHE A 166 -25.65 -31.81 -12.16
C PHE A 166 -24.97 -32.80 -13.11
N HIS A 167 -23.68 -32.58 -13.44
CA HIS A 167 -22.93 -33.53 -14.28
C HIS A 167 -22.73 -34.89 -13.60
N LYS A 168 -22.47 -34.93 -12.28
CA LYS A 168 -22.40 -36.19 -11.53
C LYS A 168 -23.75 -36.91 -11.51
N LYS A 169 -24.87 -36.20 -11.34
CA LYS A 169 -26.21 -36.80 -11.38
C LYS A 169 -26.56 -37.35 -12.77
N ALA A 170 -26.26 -36.62 -13.84
CA ALA A 170 -26.48 -37.05 -15.21
C ALA A 170 -25.62 -38.28 -15.59
N LYS A 171 -24.37 -38.34 -15.11
CA LYS A 171 -23.51 -39.52 -15.33
C LYS A 171 -24.02 -40.74 -14.55
N LYS A 172 -24.55 -40.54 -13.33
CA LYS A 172 -25.10 -41.62 -12.49
C LYS A 172 -26.44 -42.17 -13.00
N SER A 173 -27.30 -41.34 -13.61
CA SER A 173 -28.53 -41.80 -14.26
C SER A 173 -28.26 -42.56 -15.56
N SER A 174 -27.29 -42.10 -16.37
CA SER A 174 -26.85 -42.78 -17.59
C SER A 174 -26.24 -44.17 -17.33
N LEU A 175 -25.44 -44.32 -16.26
CA LEU A 175 -24.87 -45.60 -15.85
C LEU A 175 -25.92 -46.59 -15.32
N ARG A 176 -26.95 -46.13 -14.59
CA ARG A 176 -28.05 -47.00 -14.13
C ARG A 176 -28.93 -47.50 -15.27
N HIS A 177 -29.14 -46.69 -16.31
CA HIS A 177 -29.96 -47.09 -17.45
C HIS A 177 -29.25 -48.15 -18.33
N LYS A 178 -27.91 -48.10 -18.44
CA LYS A 178 -27.14 -49.13 -19.16
C LYS A 178 -27.10 -50.49 -18.44
N ASN A 179 -27.09 -50.50 -17.10
CA ASN A 179 -27.07 -51.74 -16.31
C ASN A 179 -28.44 -52.42 -16.14
N MET A 180 -29.52 -51.86 -16.71
CA MET A 180 -30.86 -52.47 -16.74
C MET A 180 -31.20 -53.12 -18.10
N ILE A 181 -30.36 -52.95 -19.12
CA ILE A 181 -30.60 -53.43 -20.49
C ILE A 181 -29.63 -54.59 -20.84
N GLN A 182 -28.97 -55.18 -19.85
CA GLN A 182 -28.08 -56.34 -19.98
C GLN A 182 -28.55 -57.44 -19.03
#